data_AF-A0ABD4QZU3-F1
#
_entry.id   AF-A0ABD4QZU3-F1
#
_cell.length_a   1.000
_cell.length_b   1.000
_cell.length_c   1.000
_cell.angle_alpha   90.00
_cell.angle_beta   90.00
_cell.angle_gamma   90.00
#
_symmetry.space_group_name_H-M   'P 1'
#
loop_
_entity.id
_entity.type
_entity.pdbx_description
1 polymer ?
#
loop_
_entity_poly.entity_id
_entity_poly.type
_entity_poly.pdbx_seq_one_letter_code
_entity_poly.pdbx_strand_id
1 'polypeptide(L)'
;LYSALYNTTNEVADHIRKEEGWDALPYLRKAWENIFNAFLTEAKWHYNSYKPTLEEYLNNARMSVSGCVLLVHASLLSRQRITKEALQCLETYPSLFLS
;
A
#
# COMPACT_ATOMS: atom_id res chain seq x y z
N LEU A 1 7.67 -15.02 -5.74
CA LEU A 1 7.18 -13.73 -5.20
C LEU A 1 5.67 -13.62 -5.24
N TYR A 2 5.02 -13.78 -6.40
CA TYR A 2 3.55 -13.72 -6.53
C TYR A 2 2.81 -14.58 -5.49
N SER A 3 3.11 -15.88 -5.41
CA SER A 3 2.41 -16.79 -4.49
C SER A 3 2.61 -16.42 -3.02
N ALA A 4 3.82 -15.97 -2.65
CA ALA A 4 4.09 -15.52 -1.28
C ALA A 4 3.24 -14.29 -0.94
N LEU A 5 3.21 -13.30 -1.84
CA LEU A 5 2.40 -12.09 -1.66
C LEU A 5 0.92 -12.40 -1.55
N TYR A 6 0.41 -13.23 -2.46
CA TYR A 6 -1.00 -13.62 -2.51
C TYR A 6 -1.39 -14.36 -1.23
N ASN A 7 -0.60 -15.35 -0.82
CA ASN A 7 -0.89 -16.13 0.38
C ASN A 7 -0.86 -15.26 1.64
N THR A 8 0.22 -14.49 1.84
CA THR A 8 0.33 -13.58 3.00
C THR A 8 -0.80 -12.55 3.04
N THR A 9 -1.21 -12.01 1.88
CA THR A 9 -2.33 -11.06 1.82
C THR A 9 -3.65 -11.70 2.25
N ASN A 10 -3.94 -12.93 1.79
CA ASN A 10 -5.15 -13.63 2.18
C ASN A 10 -5.10 -14.06 3.66
N GLU A 11 -3.94 -14.49 4.16
CA GLU A 11 -3.75 -14.81 5.58
C GLU A 11 -4.03 -13.61 6.49
N VAL A 12 -3.55 -12.41 6.11
CA VAL A 12 -3.84 -11.16 6.84
C VAL A 12 -5.35 -10.84 6.78
N ALA A 13 -5.97 -10.93 5.61
CA ALA A 13 -7.40 -10.68 5.47
C ALA A 13 -8.24 -11.64 6.31
N ASP A 14 -7.89 -12.93 6.31
CA ASP A 14 -8.55 -13.96 7.09
C ASP A 14 -8.36 -13.75 8.60
N HIS A 15 -7.19 -13.29 9.03
CA HIS A 15 -6.94 -12.94 10.42
C HIS A 15 -7.83 -11.77 10.86
N ILE A 16 -7.87 -10.68 10.09
CA ILE A 16 -8.73 -9.52 10.38
C ILE A 16 -10.20 -9.92 10.43
N ARG A 17 -10.65 -10.75 9.48
CA ARG A 17 -12.03 -11.23 9.46
C ARG A 17 -12.38 -12.04 10.73
N LYS A 18 -11.45 -12.84 11.23
CA LYS A 18 -11.65 -13.65 12.45
C LYS A 18 -11.65 -12.80 13.72
N GLU A 19 -10.77 -11.81 13.84
CA GLU A 19 -10.61 -10.99 15.05
C GLU A 19 -11.61 -9.82 15.11
N GLU A 20 -11.87 -9.15 13.97
CA GLU A 20 -12.62 -7.89 13.90
C GLU A 20 -13.98 -8.04 13.17
N GLY A 21 -14.23 -9.17 12.49
CA GLY A 21 -15.54 -9.49 11.91
C GLY A 21 -15.85 -8.84 10.56
N TRP A 22 -14.88 -8.22 9.87
CA TRP A 22 -15.08 -7.56 8.58
C TRP A 22 -13.99 -7.94 7.56
N ASP A 23 -14.29 -7.80 6.25
CA ASP A 23 -13.39 -8.23 5.17
C ASP A 23 -12.40 -7.13 4.74
N ALA A 24 -11.11 -7.37 5.01
CA ALA A 24 -10.01 -6.48 4.64
C ALA A 24 -9.44 -6.72 3.24
N LEU A 25 -9.79 -7.82 2.58
CA LEU A 25 -9.21 -8.21 1.30
C LEU A 25 -9.36 -7.16 0.19
N PRO A 26 -10.51 -6.46 0.03
CA PRO A 26 -10.66 -5.41 -0.97
C PRO A 26 -9.62 -4.28 -0.81
N TYR A 27 -9.37 -3.85 0.44
CA TYR A 27 -8.43 -2.78 0.76
C TYR A 27 -6.99 -3.21 0.49
N LEU A 28 -6.62 -4.42 0.90
CA LEU A 28 -5.28 -4.96 0.66
C LEU A 28 -4.99 -5.14 -0.83
N ARG A 29 -5.96 -5.62 -1.61
CA ARG A 29 -5.84 -5.72 -3.07
C ARG A 29 -5.63 -4.36 -3.71
N LYS A 30 -6.38 -3.34 -3.27
CA LYS A 30 -6.22 -1.99 -3.80
C LYS A 30 -4.85 -1.39 -3.49
N ALA A 31 -4.34 -1.63 -2.28
CA ALA A 31 -2.99 -1.20 -1.90
C ALA A 31 -1.91 -1.83 -2.79
N TRP A 32 -1.99 -3.13 -3.06
CA TRP A 32 -1.06 -3.80 -3.98
C TRP A 32 -1.15 -3.28 -5.41
N GLU A 33 -2.37 -3.09 -5.92
CA GLU A 33 -2.59 -2.51 -7.26
C GLU A 33 -1.89 -1.14 -7.39
N ASN A 34 -2.05 -0.26 -6.41
CA ASN A 34 -1.46 1.06 -6.42
C ASN A 34 0.08 1.01 -6.41
N ILE A 35 0.68 0.13 -5.61
CA ILE A 35 2.15 -0.05 -5.56
C ILE A 35 2.68 -0.58 -6.88
N PHE A 36 2.03 -1.57 -7.48
CA PHE A 36 2.46 -2.13 -8.76
C PHE A 36 2.34 -1.12 -9.89
N ASN A 37 1.29 -0.30 -9.90
CA ASN A 37 1.15 0.79 -10.85
C ASN A 37 2.27 1.82 -10.68
N ALA A 38 2.66 2.14 -9.44
CA ALA A 38 3.75 3.07 -9.17
C ALA A 38 5.11 2.54 -9.63
N PHE A 39 5.41 1.25 -9.37
CA PHE A 39 6.61 0.60 -9.88
C PHE A 39 6.63 0.52 -11.40
N LEU A 40 5.48 0.25 -12.02
CA LEU A 40 5.36 0.21 -13.48
C LEU A 40 5.62 1.59 -14.09
N THR A 41 5.17 2.67 -13.46
CA THR A 41 5.46 4.05 -13.88
C THR A 41 6.95 4.34 -13.83
N GLU A 42 7.63 4.01 -12.71
CA GLU A 42 9.08 4.18 -12.59
C GLU A 42 9.85 3.35 -13.62
N ALA A 43 9.43 2.10 -13.85
CA ALA A 43 10.02 1.26 -14.89
C ALA A 43 9.85 1.89 -16.27
N LYS A 44 8.66 2.40 -16.61
CA LYS A 44 8.42 3.12 -17.87
C LYS A 44 9.31 4.36 -18.00
N TRP A 45 9.48 5.14 -16.93
CA TRP A 45 10.37 6.30 -16.97
C TRP A 45 11.82 5.88 -17.26
N HIS A 46 12.30 4.86 -16.55
CA HIS A 46 13.64 4.33 -16.74
C HIS A 46 13.89 3.81 -18.17
N TYR A 47 13.01 2.94 -18.69
CA TYR A 47 13.17 2.35 -20.01
C TYR A 47 13.04 3.35 -21.16
N ASN A 48 12.26 4.42 -20.97
CA ASN A 48 12.12 5.48 -21.98
C ASN A 48 13.11 6.64 -21.80
N SER A 49 14.05 6.54 -20.85
CA SER A 49 14.95 7.64 -20.47
C SER A 49 14.20 8.95 -20.14
N TYR A 50 12.95 8.84 -19.70
CA TYR A 50 12.13 9.97 -19.31
C TYR A 50 12.59 10.47 -17.94
N LYS A 51 12.80 11.79 -17.84
CA LYS A 51 13.11 12.46 -16.58
C LYS A 51 11.86 13.16 -16.07
N PRO A 52 11.17 12.62 -15.06
CA PRO A 52 10.01 13.28 -14.49
C PRO A 52 10.40 14.60 -13.83
N THR A 53 9.43 15.52 -13.74
CA THR A 53 9.59 16.67 -12.83
C THR A 53 9.64 16.19 -11.38
N LEU A 54 10.12 17.04 -10.47
CA LEU A 54 10.10 16.72 -9.05
C LEU A 54 8.68 16.40 -8.55
N GLU A 55 7.68 17.15 -9.02
CA GLU A 55 6.27 16.94 -8.67
C GLU A 55 5.75 15.59 -9.17
N GLU A 56 6.01 15.25 -10.43
CA GLU A 56 5.64 13.95 -11.01
C GLU A 56 6.29 12.80 -10.25
N TYR A 57 7.59 12.92 -9.96
CA TYR A 57 8.34 11.93 -9.21
C TYR A 57 7.76 11.75 -7.81
N LEU A 58 7.57 12.82 -7.04
CA LEU A 58 7.05 12.74 -5.67
C LEU A 58 5.63 12.17 -5.62
N ASN A 59 4.79 12.53 -6.60
CA ASN A 59 3.43 12.00 -6.68
C ASN A 59 3.37 10.49 -6.97
N ASN A 60 4.36 9.94 -7.67
CA ASN A 60 4.50 8.49 -7.84
C ASN A 60 5.22 7.84 -6.66
N ALA A 61 6.29 8.48 -6.17
CA ALA A 61 7.16 8.00 -5.11
C ALA A 61 6.43 7.81 -3.79
N ARG A 62 5.41 8.64 -3.51
CA ARG A 62 4.54 8.46 -2.33
C ARG A 62 3.94 7.06 -2.28
N MET A 63 3.64 6.45 -3.44
CA MET A 63 3.11 5.08 -3.51
C MET A 63 4.23 4.04 -3.57
N SER A 64 5.30 4.27 -4.34
CA SER A 64 6.38 3.28 -4.52
C SER A 64 7.26 3.08 -3.27
N VAL A 65 7.37 4.08 -2.39
CA VAL A 65 8.14 4.01 -1.14
C VAL A 65 7.58 3.00 -0.12
N SER A 66 6.41 2.40 -0.39
CA SER A 66 5.82 1.30 0.40
C SER A 66 5.51 1.62 1.87
N GLY A 67 5.52 2.90 2.25
CA GLY A 67 5.30 3.36 3.63
C GLY A 67 3.97 2.89 4.22
N CYS A 68 2.87 2.92 3.45
CA CYS A 68 1.57 2.45 3.93
C CYS A 68 1.51 0.94 4.16
N VAL A 69 2.18 0.13 3.35
CA VAL A 69 2.23 -1.32 3.58
C VAL A 69 2.98 -1.63 4.87
N LEU A 70 4.09 -0.93 5.12
CA LEU A 70 4.84 -1.06 6.37
C LEU A 70 4.01 -0.61 7.58
N LEU A 71 3.26 0.49 7.49
CA LEU A 71 2.39 0.97 8.56
C LEU A 71 1.24 0.01 8.88
N VAL A 72 0.64 -0.62 7.87
CA VAL A 72 -0.41 -1.63 8.07
C VAL A 72 0.17 -2.86 8.76
N HIS A 73 1.34 -3.34 8.32
CA HIS A 73 2.02 -4.47 8.96
C HIS A 73 2.45 -4.14 10.40
N ALA A 74 2.96 -2.93 10.66
CA ALA A 74 3.30 -2.48 12.00
C ALA A 74 2.07 -2.40 12.91
N SER A 75 0.95 -1.88 12.41
CA SER A 75 -0.33 -1.80 13.15
C SER A 75 -0.84 -3.19 13.53
N LEU A 76 -0.81 -4.13 12.57
CA LEU A 76 -1.14 -5.54 12.78
C LEU A 76 -0.30 -6.20 13.89
N LEU A 77 1.00 -5.91 13.93
CA LEU A 77 1.91 -6.47 14.93
C LEU A 77 1.78 -5.81 16.31
N SER A 78 1.16 -4.63 16.40
CA SER A 78 1.16 -3.79 17.62
C SER A 78 0.08 -4.17 18.65
N ARG A 79 -0.69 -5.26 18.48
CA ARG A 79 -1.85 -5.65 19.33
C ARG A 79 -2.95 -4.59 19.47
N GLN A 80 -2.81 -3.43 18.84
CA GLN A 80 -3.87 -2.43 18.75
C GLN A 80 -4.84 -2.85 17.66
N ARG A 81 -6.14 -2.72 17.91
CA ARG A 81 -7.17 -3.01 16.91
C ARG A 81 -6.88 -2.18 15.67
N ILE A 82 -6.93 -2.83 14.51
CA ILE A 82 -6.83 -2.14 13.24
C ILE A 82 -8.09 -1.30 13.09
N THR A 83 -7.92 0.02 13.08
CA THR A 83 -9.01 0.95 12.85
C THR A 83 -9.26 1.02 11.34
N LYS A 84 -10.53 1.14 10.91
CA LYS A 84 -10.85 1.32 9.47
C LYS A 84 -10.11 2.52 8.89
N GLU A 85 -9.82 3.50 9.74
CA GLU A 85 -9.06 4.71 9.49
C GLU A 85 -7.61 4.40 9.05
N ALA A 86 -6.96 3.38 9.63
CA ALA A 86 -5.64 2.93 9.21
C ALA A 86 -5.65 2.32 7.80
N LEU A 87 -6.75 1.66 7.42
CA LEU A 87 -6.95 1.12 6.08
C LEU A 87 -7.42 2.19 5.10
N GLN A 88 -8.19 3.18 5.55
CA GLN A 88 -8.51 4.37 4.77
C GLN A 88 -7.27 5.24 4.52
N CYS A 89 -6.22 5.14 5.36
CA CYS A 89 -4.91 5.73 5.06
C CYS A 89 -4.21 5.03 3.87
N LEU A 90 -4.57 3.76 3.56
CA LEU A 90 -4.19 3.13 2.28
C LEU A 90 -4.93 3.74 1.10
N GLU A 91 -6.14 4.26 1.32
CA GLU A 91 -7.00 4.85 0.28
C GLU A 91 -6.75 6.36 0.09
N THR A 92 -6.45 7.05 1.19
CA THR A 92 -6.37 8.51 1.29
C THR A 92 -5.04 8.82 1.94
N TYR A 93 -3.98 8.96 1.13
CA TYR A 93 -2.73 9.51 1.62
C TYR A 93 -3.01 10.93 2.14
N PRO A 94 -2.92 11.21 3.45
CA PRO A 94 -2.89 12.58 3.91
C PRO A 94 -1.59 13.19 3.39
N SER A 95 -1.60 14.49 3.22
CA SER A 95 -0.52 15.41 2.82
C SER A 95 0.75 15.38 3.69
N LEU A 96 1.12 14.25 4.30
CA LEU A 96 2.29 14.07 5.16
C LEU A 96 3.64 14.32 4.46
N PHE A 97 3.67 14.39 3.12
CA PHE A 97 4.87 14.62 2.33
C PHE A 97 4.80 15.87 1.44
N LEU A 98 3.75 16.68 1.55
CA LEU A 98 3.61 17.96 0.86
C LEU A 98 3.12 19.03 1.86
N SER A 99 4.06 19.50 2.68
CA SER A 99 3.97 20.78 3.39
C SER A 99 4.93 21.77 2.76
#